data_AF-A0A2G9NVN8-F1
#
_entry.id   AF-A0A2G9NVN8-F1
#
_cell.length_a   1.000
_cell.length_b   1.000
_cell.length_c   1.000
_cell.angle_alpha   90.00
_cell.angle_beta   90.00
_cell.angle_gamma   90.00
#
_symmetry.space_group_name_H-M   'P 1'
#
loop_
_entity.id
_entity.type
_entity.pdbx_description
1 polymer ?
#
loop_
_entity_poly.entity_id
_entity_poly.type
_entity_poly.pdbx_seq_one_letter_code
_entity_poly.pdbx_strand_id
1 'polypeptide(L)'
;MEEDVNNICESLKKEVLSIGNDIKFNEHKYYSAFRRKNNFASIKIQSKQIKLWVRVPKDKMEDPLKIAKDVSRIGHHGTGDFEITFSSKKDIPYIMNIIKKAYEYDKWQQNDYDLTHHLSKIENSLTEERVLELIKRIKNINSSIGERYSKYQIKFYKNSDFCSIFTQKNQFWIDIKIPKKEINSKDLDIRDHKDKVWTHIRVNNQIDLDLLIPLIKKAFERN
;
A
#
# COMPACT_ATOMS: atom_id res chain seq x y z
N MET A 1 23.04 -34.37 14.39
CA MET A 1 21.96 -34.69 13.44
C MET A 1 21.54 -33.39 12.80
N GLU A 2 21.42 -33.36 11.48
CA GLU A 2 20.85 -32.22 10.75
C GLU A 2 19.37 -32.08 11.19
N GLU A 3 18.94 -30.87 11.55
CA GLU A 3 17.55 -30.62 11.91
C GLU A 3 16.67 -30.71 10.66
N ASP A 4 15.51 -31.36 10.76
CA ASP A 4 14.56 -31.44 9.66
C ASP A 4 14.05 -30.03 9.30
N VAL A 5 14.31 -29.62 8.06
CA VAL A 5 13.93 -28.31 7.50
C VAL A 5 12.42 -28.07 7.60
N ASN A 6 11.60 -29.11 7.48
CA ASN A 6 10.16 -28.99 7.66
C ASN A 6 9.80 -28.63 9.10
N ASN A 7 10.50 -29.21 10.07
CA ASN A 7 10.30 -28.93 11.49
C ASN A 7 10.78 -27.51 11.87
N ILE A 8 11.85 -27.03 11.24
CA ILE A 8 12.28 -25.61 11.34
C ILE A 8 11.20 -24.69 10.77
N CYS A 9 10.66 -25.02 9.58
CA CYS A 9 9.62 -24.24 8.92
C CYS A 9 8.34 -24.15 9.76
N GLU A 10 7.85 -25.26 10.31
CA GLU A 10 6.67 -25.27 11.18
C GLU A 10 6.89 -24.47 12.47
N SER A 11 8.10 -24.52 13.03
CA SER A 11 8.46 -23.69 14.20
C SER A 11 8.40 -22.20 13.86
N LEU A 12 9.04 -21.80 12.75
CA LEU A 12 8.98 -20.41 12.28
C LEU A 12 7.53 -19.98 12.00
N LYS A 13 6.75 -20.80 11.31
CA LYS A 13 5.34 -20.51 10.97
C LYS A 13 4.50 -20.25 12.22
N LYS A 14 4.65 -21.06 13.26
CA LYS A 14 3.95 -20.86 14.53
C LYS A 14 4.33 -19.53 15.18
N GLU A 15 5.62 -19.18 15.19
CA GLU A 15 6.09 -17.91 15.76
C GLU A 15 5.64 -16.69 14.93
N VAL A 16 5.63 -16.78 13.60
CA VAL A 16 5.15 -15.67 12.77
C VAL A 16 3.66 -15.46 12.92
N LEU A 17 2.87 -16.53 13.00
CA LEU A 17 1.42 -16.45 13.21
C LEU A 17 1.06 -15.92 14.60
N SER A 18 1.95 -16.03 15.60
CA SER A 18 1.70 -15.46 16.94
C SER A 18 1.97 -13.95 17.04
N ILE A 19 2.56 -13.33 15.99
CA ILE A 19 2.79 -11.87 15.97
C ILE A 19 1.45 -11.10 15.95
N GLY A 20 0.44 -11.60 15.25
CA GLY A 20 -0.86 -10.93 15.15
C GLY A 20 -1.96 -11.78 14.53
N ASN A 21 -3.18 -11.61 15.03
CA ASN A 21 -4.37 -12.39 14.62
C ASN A 21 -4.83 -12.13 13.18
N ASP A 22 -4.28 -11.09 12.52
CA ASP A 22 -4.63 -10.69 11.17
C ASP A 22 -3.67 -11.25 10.10
N ILE A 23 -2.72 -12.10 10.51
CA ILE A 23 -1.77 -12.78 9.62
C ILE A 23 -2.41 -14.04 9.03
N LYS A 24 -2.28 -14.18 7.72
CA LYS A 24 -2.64 -15.40 6.97
C LYS A 24 -1.38 -16.03 6.40
N PHE A 25 -1.33 -17.36 6.43
CA PHE A 25 -0.31 -18.15 5.75
C PHE A 25 -0.90 -18.73 4.46
N ASN A 26 -0.31 -18.38 3.33
CA ASN A 26 -0.75 -18.80 2.01
C ASN A 26 0.32 -19.68 1.36
N GLU A 27 -0.07 -20.86 0.88
CA GLU A 27 0.82 -21.75 0.15
C GLU A 27 0.68 -21.51 -1.36
N HIS A 28 1.80 -21.34 -2.05
CA HIS A 28 1.88 -21.23 -3.50
C HIS A 28 2.77 -22.33 -4.08
N LYS A 29 2.74 -22.51 -5.41
CA LYS A 29 3.49 -23.58 -6.10
C LYS A 29 5.00 -23.60 -5.79
N TYR A 30 5.62 -22.45 -5.54
CA TYR A 30 7.08 -22.32 -5.41
C TYR A 30 7.57 -21.73 -4.08
N TYR A 31 6.65 -21.21 -3.26
CA TYR A 31 6.93 -20.55 -1.99
C TYR A 31 5.63 -20.48 -1.17
N SER A 32 5.75 -20.20 0.12
CA SER A 32 4.62 -19.84 0.97
C SER A 32 4.80 -18.43 1.49
N ALA A 33 3.72 -17.71 1.79
CA ALA A 33 3.76 -16.32 2.19
C ALA A 33 2.98 -16.07 3.48
N PHE A 34 3.58 -15.26 4.35
CA PHE A 34 2.86 -14.61 5.44
C PHE A 34 2.35 -13.27 4.93
N ARG A 35 1.05 -13.05 5.06
CA ARG A 35 0.38 -11.86 4.52
C ARG A 35 -0.67 -11.31 5.46
N ARG A 36 -0.92 -10.01 5.32
CA ARG A 36 -2.13 -9.35 5.81
C ARG A 36 -2.94 -8.94 4.59
N LYS A 37 -2.91 -7.64 4.24
CA LYS A 37 -3.34 -7.14 2.93
C LYS A 37 -2.33 -7.51 1.85
N ASN A 38 -1.03 -7.29 2.12
CA ASN A 38 0.06 -7.71 1.25
C ASN A 38 0.91 -8.77 1.93
N ASN A 39 1.72 -9.49 1.14
CA ASN A 39 2.77 -10.36 1.66
C ASN A 39 3.85 -9.49 2.32
N PHE A 40 4.24 -9.80 3.55
CA PHE A 40 5.35 -9.11 4.24
C PHE A 40 6.57 -10.03 4.41
N ALA A 41 6.37 -11.34 4.42
CA ALA A 41 7.42 -12.34 4.42
C ALA A 41 7.03 -13.51 3.51
N SER A 42 8.02 -14.18 2.92
CA SER A 42 7.82 -15.35 2.07
C SER A 42 8.92 -16.37 2.31
N ILE A 43 8.57 -17.65 2.33
CA ILE A 43 9.50 -18.74 2.57
C ILE A 43 9.51 -19.73 1.40
N LYS A 44 10.69 -20.24 1.08
CA LYS A 44 10.87 -21.39 0.20
C LYS A 44 11.71 -22.43 0.95
N ILE A 45 11.10 -23.59 1.18
CA ILE A 45 11.79 -24.76 1.72
C ILE A 45 12.68 -25.34 0.62
N GLN A 46 13.94 -25.58 0.95
CA GLN A 46 14.90 -26.31 0.11
C GLN A 46 15.32 -27.59 0.83
N SER A 47 16.07 -28.47 0.15
CA SER A 47 16.46 -29.77 0.70
C SER A 47 17.29 -29.71 2.00
N LYS A 48 18.02 -28.61 2.23
CA LYS A 48 18.92 -28.44 3.40
C LYS A 48 18.71 -27.16 4.19
N GLN A 49 17.86 -26.26 3.70
CA GLN A 49 17.74 -24.91 4.27
C GLN A 49 16.43 -24.25 3.87
N ILE A 50 16.10 -23.16 4.55
CA ILE A 50 14.98 -22.28 4.22
C ILE A 50 15.54 -21.00 3.62
N LYS A 51 14.95 -20.56 2.51
CA LYS A 51 15.06 -19.18 2.03
C LYS A 51 13.88 -18.39 2.54
N LEU A 52 14.17 -17.27 3.20
CA LEU A 52 13.19 -16.29 3.65
C LEU A 52 13.42 -15.00 2.88
N TRP A 53 12.36 -14.45 2.29
CA TRP A 53 12.33 -13.10 1.76
C TRP A 53 11.47 -12.22 2.65
N VAL A 54 11.93 -11.00 2.94
CA VAL A 54 11.23 -10.03 3.78
C VAL A 54 11.12 -8.68 3.10
N ARG A 55 9.95 -8.05 3.24
CA ARG A 55 9.71 -6.69 2.74
C ARG A 55 9.95 -5.68 3.85
N VAL A 56 11.16 -5.12 3.88
CA VAL A 56 11.56 -4.03 4.77
C VAL A 56 12.26 -2.96 3.93
N PRO A 57 11.99 -1.65 4.11
CA PRO A 57 12.75 -0.58 3.47
C PRO A 57 14.22 -0.65 3.82
N LYS A 58 15.10 -0.30 2.88
CA LYS A 58 16.55 -0.34 3.09
C LYS A 58 17.01 0.55 4.25
N ASP A 59 16.38 1.71 4.43
CA ASP A 59 16.65 2.66 5.52
C ASP A 59 16.09 2.23 6.89
N LYS A 60 15.19 1.23 6.91
CA LYS A 60 14.58 0.68 8.14
C LYS A 60 15.11 -0.71 8.49
N MET A 61 15.96 -1.29 7.65
CA MET A 61 16.57 -2.58 7.90
C MET A 61 17.67 -2.42 8.95
N GLU A 62 17.54 -3.11 10.08
CA GLU A 62 18.66 -3.29 11.01
C GLU A 62 18.96 -4.76 11.12
N ASP A 63 20.14 -5.13 10.64
CA ASP A 63 20.67 -6.48 10.60
C ASP A 63 22.12 -6.48 11.10
N PRO A 64 22.36 -6.40 12.42
CA PRO A 64 23.71 -6.37 12.99
C PRO A 64 24.55 -7.60 12.61
N LEU A 65 23.92 -8.76 12.40
CA LEU A 65 24.58 -10.00 11.99
C LEU A 65 24.88 -10.06 10.48
N LYS A 66 24.37 -9.11 9.69
CA LYS A 66 24.58 -9.01 8.24
C LYS A 66 24.24 -10.29 7.48
N ILE A 67 23.19 -11.01 7.91
CA ILE A 67 22.73 -12.25 7.27
C ILE A 67 21.71 -12.00 6.15
N ALA A 68 21.16 -10.79 6.06
CA ALA A 68 20.21 -10.38 5.05
C ALA A 68 20.91 -9.83 3.82
N LYS A 69 20.71 -10.50 2.69
CA LYS A 69 21.25 -10.10 1.39
C LYS A 69 20.23 -9.28 0.62
N ASP A 70 20.63 -8.11 0.13
CA ASP A 70 19.83 -7.34 -0.82
C ASP A 70 19.68 -8.10 -2.15
N VAL A 71 18.44 -8.47 -2.47
CA VAL A 71 18.03 -9.16 -3.69
C VAL A 71 17.03 -8.34 -4.51
N SER A 72 16.89 -7.02 -4.24
CA SER A 72 15.95 -6.12 -4.95
C SER A 72 16.17 -6.05 -6.47
N ARG A 73 17.35 -6.46 -6.95
CA ARG A 73 17.72 -6.53 -8.37
C ARG A 73 17.93 -7.96 -8.88
N ILE A 74 17.59 -8.96 -8.06
CA ILE A 74 17.80 -10.38 -8.35
C ILE A 74 16.42 -11.05 -8.38
N GLY A 75 16.08 -11.70 -9.49
CA GLY A 75 14.82 -12.42 -9.61
C GLY A 75 14.68 -13.54 -8.57
N HIS A 76 13.56 -13.59 -7.87
CA HIS A 76 13.24 -14.60 -6.87
C HIS A 76 11.72 -14.86 -6.82
N HIS A 77 11.30 -15.97 -6.21
CA HIS A 77 9.89 -16.41 -6.25
C HIS A 77 9.01 -15.76 -5.17
N GLY A 78 9.59 -15.24 -4.09
CA GLY A 78 8.87 -14.66 -2.96
C GLY A 78 8.65 -13.16 -3.06
N THR A 79 8.21 -12.58 -1.95
CA THR A 79 8.10 -11.12 -1.76
C THR A 79 9.21 -10.62 -0.84
N GLY A 80 9.90 -9.58 -1.25
CA GLY A 80 10.84 -8.85 -0.39
C GLY A 80 12.07 -8.38 -1.14
N ASP A 81 12.76 -7.40 -0.57
CA ASP A 81 14.03 -6.90 -1.14
C ASP A 81 15.23 -7.56 -0.45
N PHE A 82 15.02 -8.29 0.64
CA PHE A 82 16.05 -8.95 1.42
C PHE A 82 15.82 -10.46 1.48
N GLU A 83 16.86 -11.25 1.22
CA GLU A 83 16.90 -12.71 1.36
C GLU A 83 17.75 -13.12 2.56
N ILE A 84 17.25 -14.06 3.36
CA ILE A 84 17.96 -14.70 4.46
C ILE A 84 17.90 -16.22 4.22
N THR A 85 19.03 -16.90 4.39
CA THR A 85 19.13 -18.36 4.33
C THR A 85 19.53 -18.92 5.69
N PHE A 86 18.80 -19.91 6.18
CA PHE A 86 19.05 -20.52 7.49
C PHE A 86 18.60 -21.98 7.52
N SER A 87 19.18 -22.75 8.44
CA SER A 87 18.94 -24.19 8.56
C SER A 87 18.95 -24.68 10.02
N SER A 88 18.80 -23.78 11.00
CA SER A 88 18.70 -24.14 12.41
C SER A 88 17.58 -23.37 13.10
N LYS A 89 16.85 -24.04 14.00
CA LYS A 89 15.89 -23.37 14.89
C LYS A 89 16.53 -22.30 15.78
N LYS A 90 17.83 -22.39 16.05
CA LYS A 90 18.57 -21.40 16.85
C LYS A 90 18.60 -20.02 16.19
N ASP A 91 18.42 -19.94 14.87
CA ASP A 91 18.41 -18.67 14.13
C ASP A 91 17.03 -17.98 14.18
N ILE A 92 15.96 -18.73 14.52
CA ILE A 92 14.58 -18.22 14.52
C ILE A 92 14.42 -16.97 15.39
N PRO A 93 14.92 -16.90 16.64
CA PRO A 93 14.77 -15.70 17.46
C PRO A 93 15.30 -14.42 16.81
N TYR A 94 16.44 -14.51 16.12
CA TYR A 94 17.01 -13.37 15.40
C TYR A 94 16.19 -13.04 14.14
N ILE A 95 15.86 -14.05 13.35
CA ILE A 95 15.04 -13.91 12.13
C ILE A 95 13.68 -13.29 12.46
N MET A 96 13.09 -13.66 13.60
CA MET A 96 11.82 -13.11 14.07
C MET A 96 11.89 -11.61 14.33
N ASN A 97 13.03 -11.04 14.74
CA ASN A 97 13.18 -9.59 14.86
C ASN A 97 13.06 -8.90 13.50
N ILE A 98 13.60 -9.51 12.44
CA ILE A 98 13.50 -8.99 11.08
C ILE A 98 12.08 -9.16 10.54
N ILE A 99 11.44 -10.32 10.76
CA ILE A 99 10.06 -10.56 10.33
C ILE A 99 9.09 -9.62 11.05
N LYS A 100 9.28 -9.36 12.34
CA LYS A 100 8.48 -8.37 13.10
C LYS A 100 8.60 -6.98 12.48
N LYS A 101 9.78 -6.57 12.01
CA LYS A 101 9.93 -5.30 11.27
C LYS A 101 9.19 -5.30 9.94
N ALA A 102 9.20 -6.41 9.21
CA ALA A 102 8.42 -6.54 7.97
C ALA A 102 6.91 -6.50 8.24
N TYR A 103 6.44 -7.16 9.31
CA TYR A 103 5.06 -7.12 9.76
C TYR A 103 4.64 -5.71 10.17
N GLU A 104 5.44 -5.05 11.03
CA GLU A 104 5.22 -3.66 11.41
C GLU A 104 5.25 -2.77 10.17
N TYR A 105 6.19 -2.91 9.25
CA TYR A 105 6.21 -2.08 8.04
C TYR A 105 4.97 -2.24 7.15
N ASP A 106 4.43 -3.46 7.00
CA ASP A 106 3.15 -3.66 6.32
C ASP A 106 1.97 -3.03 7.08
N LYS A 107 2.08 -2.87 8.40
CA LYS A 107 1.17 -2.08 9.25
C LYS A 107 1.40 -0.57 9.10
N TRP A 108 2.64 -0.10 9.02
CA TRP A 108 2.99 1.31 8.77
C TRP A 108 2.55 1.78 7.38
N GLN A 109 2.62 0.94 6.34
CA GLN A 109 2.02 1.25 5.03
C GLN A 109 0.50 1.49 5.08
N GLN A 110 -0.16 1.09 6.16
CA GLN A 110 -1.59 1.37 6.39
C GLN A 110 -1.81 2.63 7.26
N ASN A 111 -0.80 3.12 7.98
CA ASN A 111 -0.95 4.13 9.05
C ASN A 111 -0.09 5.40 8.91
N ASP A 112 0.91 5.45 8.02
CA ASP A 112 1.91 6.55 8.05
C ASP A 112 1.66 7.66 7.01
N TYR A 113 0.61 7.53 6.21
CA TYR A 113 0.16 8.64 5.38
C TYR A 113 -1.05 9.25 6.06
N ASP A 114 -0.99 10.56 6.23
CA ASP A 114 -2.06 11.38 6.73
C ASP A 114 -2.26 12.56 5.79
N LEU A 115 -3.21 13.42 6.14
CA LEU A 115 -3.42 14.64 5.36
C LEU A 115 -2.14 15.49 5.30
N THR A 116 -1.40 15.60 6.41
CA THR A 116 -0.15 16.37 6.51
C THR A 116 0.87 15.96 5.45
N HIS A 117 1.10 14.65 5.27
CA HIS A 117 1.97 14.11 4.22
C HIS A 117 1.55 14.58 2.83
N HIS A 118 0.25 14.59 2.54
CA HIS A 118 -0.23 15.03 1.23
C HIS A 118 -0.12 16.55 1.05
N LEU A 119 -0.42 17.34 2.09
CA LEU A 119 -0.33 18.81 2.02
C LEU A 119 1.12 19.28 1.90
N SER A 120 2.08 18.61 2.54
CA SER A 120 3.52 18.93 2.45
C SER A 120 4.11 18.89 1.02
N LYS A 121 3.39 18.31 0.05
CA LYS A 121 3.78 18.27 -1.37
C LYS A 121 3.34 19.50 -2.15
N ILE A 122 2.52 20.36 -1.54
CA ILE A 122 1.94 21.56 -2.13
C ILE A 122 2.80 22.75 -1.72
N GLU A 123 3.25 23.53 -2.69
CA GLU A 123 4.02 24.76 -2.46
C GLU A 123 3.11 26.00 -2.55
N ASN A 124 2.00 25.92 -3.28
CA ASN A 124 1.05 27.01 -3.48
C ASN A 124 -0.10 26.98 -2.46
N SER A 125 -0.22 28.04 -1.65
CA SER A 125 -1.26 28.16 -0.61
C SER A 125 -2.69 28.06 -1.14
N LEU A 126 -2.98 28.66 -2.31
CA LEU A 126 -4.31 28.56 -2.93
C LEU A 126 -4.62 27.12 -3.35
N THR A 127 -3.64 26.37 -3.87
CA THR A 127 -3.82 24.94 -4.16
C THR A 127 -4.12 24.15 -2.88
N GLU A 128 -3.42 24.45 -1.77
CA GLU A 128 -3.65 23.79 -0.47
C GLU A 128 -5.08 24.05 0.04
N GLU A 129 -5.52 25.31 0.04
CA GLU A 129 -6.88 25.71 0.42
C GLU A 129 -7.93 24.97 -0.41
N ARG A 130 -7.73 24.89 -1.72
CA ARG A 130 -8.65 24.22 -2.65
C ARG A 130 -8.70 22.70 -2.42
N VAL A 131 -7.58 22.07 -2.08
CA VAL A 131 -7.56 20.64 -1.71
C VAL A 131 -8.35 20.42 -0.42
N LEU A 132 -8.10 21.23 0.62
CA LEU A 132 -8.81 21.16 1.90
C LEU A 132 -10.32 21.39 1.73
N GLU A 133 -10.69 22.38 0.93
CA GLU A 133 -12.08 22.66 0.59
C GLU A 133 -12.73 21.49 -0.13
N LEU A 134 -12.07 20.91 -1.14
CA LEU A 134 -12.60 19.76 -1.86
C LEU A 134 -12.78 18.55 -0.93
N ILE A 135 -11.80 18.25 -0.06
CA ILE A 135 -11.90 17.17 0.95
C ILE A 135 -13.14 17.39 1.83
N LYS A 136 -13.33 18.60 2.37
CA LYS A 136 -14.50 18.95 3.19
C LYS A 136 -15.80 18.75 2.42
N ARG A 137 -15.88 19.23 1.18
CA ARG A 137 -17.07 19.10 0.33
C ARG A 137 -17.38 17.63 0.02
N ILE A 138 -16.38 16.79 -0.23
CA ILE A 138 -16.56 15.35 -0.46
C ILE A 138 -17.15 14.68 0.78
N LYS A 139 -16.60 14.94 1.96
CA LYS A 139 -17.08 14.35 3.23
C LYS A 139 -18.50 14.79 3.57
N ASN A 140 -18.88 16.00 3.15
CA ASN A 140 -20.24 16.52 3.33
C ASN A 140 -21.26 15.93 2.34
N ILE A 141 -20.85 15.15 1.32
CA ILE A 141 -21.79 14.48 0.41
C ILE A 141 -22.64 13.46 1.20
N ASN A 142 -22.00 12.68 2.08
CA ASN A 142 -22.68 11.68 2.91
C ASN A 142 -21.80 11.26 4.09
N SER A 143 -22.39 11.11 5.28
CA SER A 143 -21.67 10.75 6.50
C SER A 143 -21.04 9.34 6.47
N SER A 144 -21.46 8.46 5.54
CA SER A 144 -20.87 7.13 5.35
C SER A 144 -19.56 7.12 4.57
N ILE A 145 -19.10 8.26 4.05
CA ILE A 145 -17.87 8.35 3.28
C ILE A 145 -16.67 8.19 4.21
N GLY A 146 -15.90 7.13 3.98
CA GLY A 146 -14.59 6.92 4.58
C GLY A 146 -13.48 7.64 3.82
N GLU A 147 -12.44 8.01 4.55
CA GLU A 147 -11.23 8.65 4.05
C GLU A 147 -10.02 7.81 4.47
N ARG A 148 -9.10 7.55 3.55
CA ARG A 148 -7.84 6.86 3.84
C ARG A 148 -6.71 7.37 2.96
N TYR A 149 -5.50 7.21 3.43
CA TYR A 149 -4.33 7.74 2.76
C TYR A 149 -3.43 6.61 2.25
N SER A 150 -2.63 6.94 1.25
CA SER A 150 -1.59 6.07 0.71
C SER A 150 -0.45 6.95 0.24
N LYS A 151 0.68 6.35 -0.16
CA LYS A 151 1.87 7.09 -0.57
C LYS A 151 1.60 8.25 -1.53
N TYR A 152 0.69 8.05 -2.48
CA TYR A 152 0.43 8.98 -3.58
C TYR A 152 -0.92 9.69 -3.51
N GLN A 153 -1.93 9.07 -2.92
CA GLN A 153 -3.32 9.55 -2.99
C GLN A 153 -4.03 9.56 -1.65
N ILE A 154 -4.86 10.60 -1.47
CA ILE A 154 -5.97 10.66 -0.52
C ILE A 154 -7.14 9.94 -1.20
N LYS A 155 -7.77 8.96 -0.54
CA LYS A 155 -8.84 8.14 -1.14
C LYS A 155 -10.13 8.29 -0.36
N PHE A 156 -11.22 8.38 -1.10
CA PHE A 156 -12.58 8.36 -0.57
C PHE A 156 -13.31 7.09 -1.00
N TYR A 157 -13.97 6.45 -0.05
CA TYR A 157 -14.62 5.16 -0.25
C TYR A 157 -15.91 5.03 0.56
N LYS A 158 -16.80 4.11 0.14
CA LYS A 158 -17.90 3.58 0.96
C LYS A 158 -17.76 2.06 1.07
N ASN A 159 -18.07 1.34 0.00
CA ASN A 159 -17.77 -0.09 -0.15
C ASN A 159 -16.44 -0.31 -0.89
N SER A 160 -16.15 0.57 -1.86
CA SER A 160 -14.90 0.58 -2.61
C SER A 160 -14.42 2.02 -2.85
N ASP A 161 -13.19 2.24 -3.34
CA ASP A 161 -12.76 3.58 -3.71
C ASP A 161 -13.69 4.14 -4.82
N PHE A 162 -14.11 5.40 -4.72
CA PHE A 162 -14.87 6.10 -5.77
C PHE A 162 -14.25 7.44 -6.20
N CYS A 163 -13.41 8.03 -5.34
CA CYS A 163 -12.68 9.26 -5.63
C CYS A 163 -11.28 9.21 -5.01
N SER A 164 -10.28 9.80 -5.65
CA SER A 164 -8.95 9.97 -5.10
C SER A 164 -8.34 11.31 -5.51
N ILE A 165 -7.52 11.90 -4.64
CA ILE A 165 -6.81 13.17 -4.88
C ILE A 165 -5.30 12.91 -4.85
N PHE A 166 -4.58 13.45 -5.84
CA PHE A 166 -3.12 13.40 -5.95
C PHE A 166 -2.55 14.81 -5.90
N THR A 167 -1.98 15.18 -4.75
CA THR A 167 -1.41 16.51 -4.53
C THR A 167 -0.09 16.70 -5.27
N GLN A 168 0.12 17.89 -5.84
CA GLN A 168 1.36 18.33 -6.49
C GLN A 168 1.66 19.78 -6.08
N LYS A 169 2.85 20.29 -6.44
CA LYS A 169 3.34 21.61 -6.02
C LYS A 169 2.34 22.76 -6.24
N ASN A 170 1.71 22.81 -7.42
CA ASN A 170 0.88 23.95 -7.87
C ASN A 170 -0.50 23.54 -8.43
N GLN A 171 -0.88 22.28 -8.23
CA GLN A 171 -2.12 21.70 -8.74
C GLN A 171 -2.38 20.36 -8.05
N PHE A 172 -3.51 19.75 -8.34
CA PHE A 172 -3.75 18.36 -7.99
C PHE A 172 -4.49 17.64 -9.10
N TRP A 173 -4.42 16.31 -9.08
CA TRP A 173 -5.27 15.47 -9.92
C TRP A 173 -6.35 14.86 -9.07
N ILE A 174 -7.49 14.58 -9.70
CA ILE A 174 -8.48 13.71 -9.12
C ILE A 174 -8.77 12.53 -10.05
N ASP A 175 -9.00 11.39 -9.42
CA ASP A 175 -9.58 10.22 -10.08
C ASP A 175 -11.01 10.09 -9.61
N ILE A 176 -11.93 9.99 -10.55
CA ILE A 176 -13.35 9.74 -10.27
C ILE A 176 -13.75 8.43 -10.95
N LYS A 177 -14.45 7.55 -10.24
CA LYS A 177 -14.95 6.26 -10.74
C LYS A 177 -16.16 6.42 -11.67
N ILE A 178 -15.98 7.21 -12.72
CA ILE A 178 -16.92 7.41 -13.82
C ILE A 178 -16.11 7.24 -15.10
N PRO A 179 -16.58 6.43 -16.08
CA PRO A 179 -15.96 6.35 -17.39
C PRO A 179 -15.94 7.71 -18.10
N LYS A 180 -14.82 8.07 -18.73
CA LYS A 180 -14.63 9.36 -19.42
C LYS A 180 -15.77 9.71 -20.39
N LYS A 181 -16.29 8.72 -21.11
CA LYS A 181 -17.40 8.86 -22.06
C LYS A 181 -18.71 9.37 -21.42
N GLU A 182 -18.84 9.30 -20.10
CA GLU A 182 -20.01 9.77 -19.36
C GLU A 182 -19.84 11.16 -18.75
N ILE A 183 -18.68 11.79 -18.96
CA ILE A 183 -18.37 13.13 -18.47
C ILE A 183 -18.39 14.07 -19.67
N ASN A 184 -19.43 14.90 -19.76
CA ASN A 184 -19.54 15.93 -20.78
C ASN A 184 -19.29 17.30 -20.15
N SER A 185 -18.03 17.72 -20.13
CA SER A 185 -17.64 19.06 -19.69
C SER A 185 -16.47 19.54 -20.54
N LYS A 186 -16.57 20.77 -21.05
CA LYS A 186 -15.49 21.46 -21.77
C LYS A 186 -14.58 22.25 -20.83
N ASP A 187 -15.06 22.52 -19.62
CA ASP A 187 -14.41 23.34 -18.61
C ASP A 187 -13.51 22.53 -17.67
N LEU A 188 -13.45 21.21 -17.86
CA LEU A 188 -12.60 20.29 -17.10
C LEU A 188 -11.48 19.72 -17.98
N ASP A 189 -10.25 19.69 -17.45
CA ASP A 189 -9.11 19.04 -18.09
C ASP A 189 -9.16 17.52 -17.85
N ILE A 190 -9.97 16.84 -18.67
CA ILE A 190 -10.28 15.42 -18.57
C ILE A 190 -9.27 14.57 -19.37
N ARG A 191 -8.72 13.53 -18.74
CA ARG A 191 -7.73 12.60 -19.32
C ARG A 191 -8.17 11.15 -19.18
N ASP A 192 -7.64 10.30 -20.07
CA ASP A 192 -7.89 8.86 -20.03
C ASP A 192 -7.18 8.21 -18.84
N HIS A 193 -7.91 7.37 -18.11
CA HIS A 193 -7.35 6.51 -17.07
C HIS A 193 -7.08 5.11 -17.63
N LYS A 194 -6.01 4.46 -17.16
CA LYS A 194 -5.63 3.09 -17.59
C LYS A 194 -6.75 2.06 -17.39
N ASP A 195 -7.51 2.22 -16.32
CA ASP A 195 -8.75 1.51 -16.02
C ASP A 195 -9.94 2.35 -16.50
N LYS A 196 -10.73 1.78 -17.42
CA LYS A 196 -11.81 2.46 -18.14
C LYS A 196 -13.03 2.81 -17.28
N VAL A 197 -13.11 2.30 -16.05
CA VAL A 197 -14.17 2.69 -15.09
C VAL A 197 -13.84 4.00 -14.36
N TRP A 198 -12.63 4.51 -14.52
CA TRP A 198 -12.14 5.74 -13.91
C TRP A 198 -11.85 6.82 -14.96
N THR A 199 -11.76 8.06 -14.49
CA THR A 199 -11.31 9.22 -15.27
C THR A 199 -10.34 10.05 -14.45
N HIS A 200 -9.24 10.48 -15.07
CA HIS A 200 -8.29 11.44 -14.51
C HIS A 200 -8.73 12.87 -14.85
N ILE A 201 -8.79 13.77 -13.87
CA ILE A 201 -9.07 15.19 -14.10
C ILE A 201 -7.97 16.03 -13.45
N ARG A 202 -7.33 16.89 -14.24
CA ARG A 202 -6.35 17.85 -13.73
C ARG A 202 -7.08 19.05 -13.14
N VAL A 203 -6.75 19.42 -11.91
CA VAL A 203 -7.33 20.58 -11.23
C VAL A 203 -6.22 21.57 -10.94
N ASN A 204 -6.11 22.60 -11.79
CA ASN A 204 -5.27 23.76 -11.54
C ASN A 204 -6.07 24.82 -10.74
N ASN A 205 -5.47 25.98 -10.51
CA ASN A 205 -6.09 27.07 -9.76
C ASN A 205 -7.26 27.76 -10.50
N GLN A 206 -7.48 27.49 -11.80
CA GLN A 206 -8.56 28.08 -12.60
C GLN A 206 -9.83 27.24 -12.67
N ILE A 207 -9.73 25.93 -12.42
CA ILE A 207 -10.89 25.01 -12.48
C ILE A 207 -11.84 25.29 -11.32
N ASP A 208 -13.12 25.48 -11.59
CA ASP A 208 -14.11 25.61 -10.52
C ASP A 208 -14.36 24.24 -9.84
N LEU A 209 -14.28 24.20 -8.50
CA LEU A 209 -14.55 22.99 -7.74
C LEU A 209 -16.02 22.56 -7.82
N ASP A 210 -16.95 23.50 -8.09
CA ASP A 210 -18.38 23.20 -8.25
C ASP A 210 -18.66 22.26 -9.44
N LEU A 211 -17.78 22.26 -10.44
CA LEU A 211 -17.87 21.33 -11.58
C LEU A 211 -17.54 19.89 -11.19
N LEU A 212 -16.77 19.68 -10.11
CA LEU A 212 -16.31 18.37 -9.66
C LEU A 212 -17.34 17.68 -8.76
N ILE A 213 -18.08 18.44 -7.95
CA ILE A 213 -18.98 17.89 -6.93
C ILE A 213 -20.08 16.99 -7.51
N PRO A 214 -20.79 17.35 -8.61
CA PRO A 214 -21.79 16.46 -9.20
C PRO A 214 -21.19 15.13 -9.71
N LEU A 215 -19.98 15.17 -10.26
CA LEU A 215 -19.27 13.97 -10.72
C LEU A 215 -18.90 13.07 -9.54
N ILE A 216 -18.41 13.64 -8.45
CA ILE A 216 -18.03 12.88 -7.26
C ILE A 216 -19.27 12.29 -6.58
N LYS A 217 -20.38 13.05 -6.49
CA LYS A 217 -21.68 12.54 -5.99
C LYS A 217 -22.17 11.35 -6.81
N LYS A 218 -22.16 11.46 -8.15
CA LYS A 218 -22.53 10.38 -9.06
C LYS A 218 -21.63 9.14 -8.90
N ALA A 219 -20.33 9.33 -8.66
CA ALA A 219 -19.41 8.22 -8.39
C ALA A 219 -19.68 7.53 -7.04
N PHE A 220 -20.03 8.32 -6.01
CA PHE A 220 -20.42 7.82 -4.69
C PHE A 220 -21.73 7.02 -4.73
N GLU A 221 -22.76 7.52 -5.42
CA GLU A 221 -24.07 6.85 -5.54
C GLU A 221 -23.98 5.48 -6.23
N ARG A 222 -22.93 5.27 -7.04
CA ARG A 222 -22.63 4.01 -7.73
C ARG A 222 -21.76 3.04 -6.91
N ASN A 223 -21.32 3.44 -5.71
CA ASN A 223 -20.35 2.73 -4.87
C ASN A 223 -20.97 1.80 -3.83
#